data_AF-A0A7S0TLT7-F1
#
_entry.id   AF-A0A7S0TLT7-F1
#
_cell.length_a   1.000
_cell.length_b   1.000
_cell.length_c   1.000
_cell.angle_alpha   90.00
_cell.angle_beta   90.00
_cell.angle_gamma   90.00
#
_symmetry.space_group_name_H-M   'P 1'
#
loop_
_entity.id
_entity.type
_entity.pdbx_description
1 polymer ?
#
loop_
_entity_poly.entity_id
_entity_poly.type
_entity_poly.pdbx_seq_one_letter_code
_entity_poly.pdbx_strand_id
1 'polypeptide(L)'
;DATKFVVGTEDGELVYGIWQLPEEEGATHIQSSYAAHYGPVVALERSPFFQDIMLTVGDWTFNVFRGATTEPVLKSSYSNTYLTTGRFSPTRPGVIFTGRSDGGIEIWDLMDRSHEASLDHNVSPVAVTSMEFWYDATSSVQLLAVGDAQGTLHVLEIPRNLRRAFPNEEGLVLSLLDREVGRVEYMRERMTVRGKELSIKEAEDEQKKQAA
;
A
#
# COMPACT_ATOMS: atom_id res chain seq x y z
N ASP A 1 -4.70 9.60 18.26
CA ASP A 1 -3.59 10.25 18.96
C ASP A 1 -2.90 11.17 17.97
N ALA A 2 -3.02 12.48 18.16
CA ALA A 2 -2.57 13.50 17.18
C ALA A 2 -1.04 13.68 17.15
N THR A 3 -0.32 12.92 17.97
CA THR A 3 1.14 13.01 18.10
C THR A 3 1.87 12.00 17.23
N LYS A 4 1.21 10.93 16.78
CA LYS A 4 1.82 9.87 15.96
C LYS A 4 1.66 10.19 14.48
N PHE A 5 2.75 10.10 13.73
CA PHE A 5 2.78 10.36 12.30
C PHE A 5 3.56 9.26 11.57
N VAL A 6 3.34 9.17 10.26
CA VAL A 6 4.00 8.20 9.38
C VAL A 6 4.55 8.97 8.18
N VAL A 7 5.75 8.62 7.74
CA VAL A 7 6.46 9.27 6.64
C VAL A 7 6.92 8.22 5.65
N GLY A 8 6.68 8.44 4.36
CA GLY A 8 7.32 7.71 3.28
C GLY A 8 8.57 8.45 2.82
N THR A 9 9.70 7.76 2.66
CA THR A 9 10.97 8.37 2.25
C THR A 9 11.25 8.13 0.76
N GLU A 10 12.17 8.92 0.20
CA GLU A 10 12.66 8.72 -1.18
C GLU A 10 13.51 7.45 -1.34
N ASP A 11 14.04 6.93 -0.23
CA ASP A 11 14.77 5.65 -0.19
C ASP A 11 13.84 4.43 -0.10
N GLY A 12 12.52 4.64 -0.13
CA GLY A 12 11.53 3.56 -0.11
C GLY A 12 11.17 3.04 1.28
N GLU A 13 11.50 3.78 2.33
CA GLU A 13 11.19 3.41 3.70
C GLU A 13 9.88 4.02 4.19
N LEU A 14 9.18 3.29 5.05
CA LEU A 14 8.03 3.74 5.82
C LEU A 14 8.45 3.92 7.28
N VAL A 15 8.49 5.17 7.71
CA VAL A 15 8.98 5.59 9.02
C VAL A 15 7.81 5.97 9.92
N TYR A 16 7.75 5.36 11.10
CA TYR A 16 6.76 5.67 12.13
C TYR A 16 7.41 6.56 13.18
N GLY A 17 6.76 7.69 13.48
CA GLY A 17 7.28 8.66 14.42
C GLY A 17 6.24 9.18 15.41
N ILE A 18 6.75 9.79 16.48
CA ILE A 18 5.97 10.50 17.48
C ILE A 18 6.51 11.90 17.65
N TRP A 19 5.62 12.89 17.66
CA TRP A 19 5.94 14.30 17.82
C TRP A 19 6.18 14.67 19.29
N GLN A 20 5.40 14.08 20.20
CA GLN A 20 5.59 14.25 21.64
C GLN A 20 6.44 13.10 22.17
N LEU A 21 7.66 13.42 22.60
CA LEU A 21 8.54 12.44 23.20
C LEU A 21 8.02 12.04 24.60
N PRO A 22 8.02 10.74 24.95
CA PRO A 22 7.82 10.32 26.32
C PRO A 22 8.99 10.80 27.21
N GLU A 23 8.71 11.00 28.50
CA GLU A 23 9.72 11.34 29.52
C GLU A 23 10.55 10.10 29.89
N GLU A 24 11.22 9.52 28.89
CA GLU A 24 12.11 8.36 29.03
C GLU A 24 13.52 8.72 28.53
N GLU A 25 14.54 8.24 29.23
CA GLU A 25 15.93 8.50 28.90
C GLU A 25 16.29 7.78 27.59
N GLY A 26 16.63 8.55 26.53
CA GLY A 26 16.91 8.02 25.20
C GLY A 26 15.70 7.94 24.25
N ALA A 27 14.57 8.55 24.59
CA ALA A 27 13.42 8.66 23.68
C ALA A 27 13.81 9.36 22.37
N THR A 28 13.45 8.76 21.23
CA THR A 28 13.68 9.32 19.89
C THR A 28 12.35 9.53 19.18
N HIS A 29 12.30 10.51 18.28
CA HIS A 29 11.07 10.83 17.52
C HIS A 29 10.74 9.73 16.51
N ILE A 30 11.72 8.94 16.09
CA ILE A 30 11.56 7.83 15.14
C ILE A 30 11.41 6.55 15.95
N GLN A 31 10.25 5.92 15.88
CA GLN A 31 9.98 4.67 16.60
C GLN A 31 10.44 3.45 15.81
N SER A 32 10.22 3.47 14.49
CA SER A 32 10.64 2.40 13.59
C SER A 32 10.71 2.86 12.14
N SER A 33 11.51 2.15 11.34
CA SER A 33 11.57 2.29 9.89
C SER A 33 11.54 0.91 9.24
N TYR A 34 10.77 0.76 8.18
CA TYR A 34 10.63 -0.50 7.43
C TYR A 34 10.72 -0.25 5.93
N ALA A 35 11.39 -1.14 5.20
CA ALA A 35 11.44 -1.08 3.74
C ALA A 35 10.04 -1.37 3.16
N ALA A 36 9.45 -0.37 2.50
CA ALA A 36 8.15 -0.49 1.85
C ALA A 36 8.28 -0.71 0.35
N HIS A 37 9.20 -0.01 -0.30
CA HIS A 37 9.39 -0.03 -1.76
C HIS A 37 10.87 -0.13 -2.10
N TYR A 38 11.18 -0.55 -3.33
CA TYR A 38 12.57 -0.54 -3.82
C TYR A 38 13.01 0.85 -4.26
N GLY A 39 12.05 1.71 -4.58
CA GLY A 39 12.25 3.10 -4.94
C GLY A 39 11.44 4.04 -4.04
N PRO A 40 11.33 5.32 -4.40
CA PRO A 40 10.69 6.33 -3.56
C PRO A 40 9.23 6.02 -3.27
N VAL A 41 8.80 6.30 -2.05
CA VAL A 41 7.39 6.31 -1.68
C VAL A 41 6.77 7.60 -2.23
N VAL A 42 6.03 7.49 -3.34
CA VAL A 42 5.43 8.65 -4.03
C VAL A 42 4.06 9.04 -3.47
N ALA A 43 3.37 8.12 -2.80
CA ALA A 43 2.15 8.43 -2.06
C ALA A 43 2.03 7.60 -0.79
N LEU A 44 1.50 8.23 0.26
CA LEU A 44 1.17 7.63 1.54
C LEU A 44 -0.22 8.12 1.94
N GLU A 45 -1.11 7.19 2.27
CA GLU A 45 -2.46 7.54 2.73
C GLU A 45 -2.94 6.57 3.81
N ARG A 46 -3.62 7.11 4.83
CA ARG A 46 -4.31 6.30 5.83
C ARG A 46 -5.68 5.92 5.34
N SER A 47 -6.12 4.69 5.58
CA SER A 47 -7.47 4.28 5.22
C SER A 47 -8.52 5.19 5.88
N PRO A 48 -9.52 5.67 5.14
CA PRO A 48 -10.62 6.46 5.70
C PRO A 48 -11.53 5.64 6.63
N PHE A 49 -11.47 4.31 6.53
CA PHE A 49 -12.30 3.39 7.33
C PHE A 49 -11.54 2.82 8.53
N PHE A 50 -10.24 2.58 8.39
CA PHE A 50 -9.44 1.87 9.38
C PHE A 50 -8.20 2.65 9.78
N GLN A 51 -8.13 3.04 11.06
CA GLN A 51 -6.99 3.83 11.51
C GLN A 51 -5.68 3.03 11.52
N ASP A 52 -5.69 1.73 11.68
CA ASP A 52 -4.46 0.95 11.68
C ASP A 52 -3.90 0.68 10.27
N ILE A 53 -4.61 1.02 9.20
CA ILE A 53 -4.23 0.64 7.83
C ILE A 53 -3.67 1.83 7.05
N MET A 54 -2.53 1.60 6.40
CA MET A 54 -1.80 2.58 5.59
C MET A 54 -1.55 2.02 4.18
N LEU A 55 -1.81 2.83 3.17
CA LEU A 55 -1.43 2.58 1.79
C LEU A 55 -0.13 3.32 1.49
N THR A 56 0.81 2.62 0.88
CA THR A 56 2.02 3.20 0.29
C THR A 56 2.03 2.87 -1.19
N VAL A 57 2.43 3.83 -2.01
CA VAL A 57 2.60 3.64 -3.46
C VAL A 57 4.01 4.07 -3.80
N GLY A 58 4.68 3.25 -4.59
CA GLY A 58 6.05 3.44 -5.03
C GLY A 58 6.33 2.50 -6.19
N ASP A 59 7.47 2.68 -6.86
CA ASP A 59 7.90 1.79 -7.93
C ASP A 59 6.78 1.38 -8.92
N TRP A 60 6.47 0.08 -9.03
CA TRP A 60 5.39 -0.48 -9.85
C TRP A 60 4.29 -1.12 -8.98
N THR A 61 4.34 -0.92 -7.66
CA THR A 61 3.46 -1.61 -6.72
C THR A 61 2.84 -0.65 -5.71
N PHE A 62 1.71 -1.06 -5.15
CA PHE A 62 1.27 -0.49 -3.89
C PHE A 62 1.33 -1.55 -2.81
N ASN A 63 1.58 -1.10 -1.59
CA ASN A 63 1.67 -1.94 -0.41
C ASN A 63 0.73 -1.41 0.66
N VAL A 64 -0.02 -2.32 1.29
CA VAL A 64 -0.90 -2.04 2.41
C VAL A 64 -0.24 -2.54 3.69
N PHE A 65 0.04 -1.62 4.60
CA PHE A 65 0.57 -1.87 5.93
C PHE A 65 -0.56 -1.82 6.95
N ARG A 66 -0.38 -2.58 8.04
CA ARG A 66 -1.30 -2.54 9.18
C ARG A 66 -0.51 -2.43 10.48
N GLY A 67 -0.75 -1.38 11.25
CA GLY A 67 0.07 -1.06 12.42
C GLY A 67 1.53 -0.79 12.03
N ALA A 68 2.44 -0.98 12.99
CA ALA A 68 3.88 -0.89 12.77
C ALA A 68 4.46 -2.29 12.48
N THR A 69 4.04 -2.91 11.38
CA THR A 69 4.56 -4.21 10.94
C THR A 69 5.80 -4.03 10.07
N THR A 70 6.75 -4.96 10.18
CA THR A 70 7.99 -4.96 9.39
C THR A 70 7.77 -5.25 7.90
N GLU A 71 6.68 -5.93 7.57
CA GLU A 71 6.33 -6.31 6.21
C GLU A 71 4.91 -5.82 5.89
N PRO A 72 4.63 -5.53 4.60
CA PRO A 72 3.28 -5.20 4.17
C PRO A 72 2.36 -6.42 4.27
N VAL A 73 1.12 -6.17 4.66
CA VAL A 73 0.06 -7.19 4.76
C VAL A 73 -0.41 -7.61 3.36
N LEU A 74 -0.49 -6.64 2.45
CA LEU A 74 -0.82 -6.87 1.05
C LEU A 74 0.18 -6.13 0.18
N LYS A 75 0.67 -6.81 -0.86
CA LYS A 75 1.49 -6.25 -1.92
C LYS A 75 0.78 -6.50 -3.25
N SER A 76 0.59 -5.45 -4.05
CA SER A 76 -0.03 -5.57 -5.36
C SER A 76 0.85 -6.38 -6.32
N SER A 77 0.26 -6.86 -7.41
CA SER A 77 1.05 -7.26 -8.56
C SER A 77 1.78 -6.04 -9.14
N TYR A 78 2.85 -6.31 -9.89
CA TYR A 78 3.54 -5.27 -10.66
C TYR A 78 2.59 -4.68 -11.70
N SER A 79 2.48 -3.36 -11.69
CA SER A 79 1.85 -2.61 -12.78
C SER A 79 2.76 -2.61 -14.02
N ASN A 80 2.16 -2.34 -15.19
CA ASN A 80 2.86 -2.29 -16.46
C ASN A 80 3.86 -1.12 -16.54
N THR A 81 3.60 -0.04 -15.81
CA THR A 81 4.43 1.17 -15.76
C THR A 81 4.53 1.69 -14.33
N TYR A 82 5.40 2.67 -14.09
CA TYR A 82 5.58 3.21 -12.74
C TYR A 82 4.28 3.81 -12.21
N LEU A 83 3.98 3.53 -10.95
CA LEU A 83 2.91 4.16 -10.21
C LEU A 83 3.38 5.53 -9.71
N THR A 84 2.53 6.54 -9.86
CA THR A 84 2.87 7.93 -9.57
C THR A 84 2.08 8.50 -8.40
N THR A 85 0.92 7.92 -8.09
CA THR A 85 0.05 8.34 -7.00
C THR A 85 -0.95 7.23 -6.68
N GLY A 86 -1.60 7.29 -5.52
CA GLY A 86 -2.72 6.43 -5.23
C GLY A 86 -3.57 6.92 -4.08
N ARG A 87 -4.81 6.46 -4.06
CA ARG A 87 -5.83 6.83 -3.08
C ARG A 87 -6.72 5.65 -2.70
N PHE A 88 -7.11 5.56 -1.44
CA PHE A 88 -8.27 4.78 -1.03
C PHE A 88 -9.55 5.41 -1.57
N SER A 89 -10.53 4.57 -1.91
CA SER A 89 -11.88 5.07 -2.08
C SER A 89 -12.40 5.58 -0.73
N PRO A 90 -12.97 6.80 -0.66
CA PRO A 90 -13.60 7.30 0.57
C PRO A 90 -14.95 6.64 0.90
N THR A 91 -15.53 5.89 -0.05
CA THR A 91 -16.90 5.35 0.06
C THR A 91 -16.95 3.83 0.10
N ARG A 92 -15.86 3.13 -0.29
CA ARG A 92 -15.73 1.67 -0.19
C ARG A 92 -14.37 1.28 0.41
N PRO A 93 -14.34 0.52 1.52
CA PRO A 93 -13.12 0.21 2.26
C PRO A 93 -12.15 -0.72 1.53
N GLY A 94 -12.64 -1.53 0.59
CA GLY A 94 -11.85 -2.50 -0.16
C GLY A 94 -11.33 -1.98 -1.52
N VAL A 95 -11.55 -0.70 -1.83
CA VAL A 95 -11.25 -0.15 -3.16
C VAL A 95 -10.08 0.83 -3.10
N ILE A 96 -9.09 0.62 -3.96
CA ILE A 96 -7.87 1.44 -4.09
C ILE A 96 -7.73 1.88 -5.55
N PHE A 97 -7.30 3.12 -5.75
CA PHE A 97 -7.01 3.70 -7.05
C PHE A 97 -5.53 4.03 -7.13
N THR A 98 -4.85 3.67 -8.21
CA THR A 98 -3.46 4.03 -8.48
C THR A 98 -3.33 4.70 -9.83
N GLY A 99 -2.59 5.81 -9.88
CA GLY A 99 -2.27 6.52 -11.11
C GLY A 99 -0.92 6.05 -11.66
N ARG A 100 -0.80 6.01 -12.98
CA ARG A 100 0.39 5.54 -13.69
C ARG A 100 1.09 6.66 -14.46
N SER A 101 2.37 6.42 -14.71
CA SER A 101 3.25 7.27 -15.52
C SER A 101 2.88 7.32 -17.01
N ASP A 102 2.05 6.39 -17.50
CA ASP A 102 1.49 6.41 -18.86
C ASP A 102 0.12 7.09 -18.96
N GLY A 103 -0.42 7.59 -17.85
CA GLY A 103 -1.74 8.25 -17.80
C GLY A 103 -2.92 7.31 -17.54
N GLY A 104 -2.64 6.03 -17.29
CA GLY A 104 -3.60 5.06 -16.79
C GLY A 104 -3.95 5.24 -15.32
N ILE A 105 -5.18 4.84 -14.97
CA ILE A 105 -5.64 4.64 -13.61
C ILE A 105 -6.04 3.18 -13.45
N GLU A 106 -5.41 2.50 -12.50
CA GLU A 106 -5.78 1.16 -12.10
C GLU A 106 -6.68 1.23 -10.86
N ILE A 107 -7.76 0.44 -10.89
CA ILE A 107 -8.72 0.36 -9.80
C ILE A 107 -8.72 -1.06 -9.29
N TRP A 108 -8.44 -1.20 -8.01
CA TRP A 108 -8.34 -2.46 -7.30
C TRP A 108 -9.53 -2.61 -6.38
N ASP A 109 -10.35 -3.64 -6.59
CA ASP A 109 -11.39 -4.05 -5.64
C ASP A 109 -10.93 -5.35 -4.96
N LEU A 110 -10.42 -5.23 -3.73
CA LEU A 110 -9.87 -6.34 -2.96
C LEU A 110 -10.90 -7.43 -2.64
N MET A 111 -12.20 -7.12 -2.77
CA MET A 111 -13.29 -8.05 -2.55
C MET A 111 -13.73 -8.79 -3.82
N ASP A 112 -13.31 -8.32 -4.99
CA ASP A 112 -13.47 -9.01 -6.28
C ASP A 112 -12.17 -9.74 -6.66
N ARG A 113 -11.07 -9.00 -6.82
CA ARG A 113 -9.75 -9.51 -7.20
C ARG A 113 -8.66 -8.81 -6.43
N SER A 114 -7.94 -9.57 -5.60
CA SER A 114 -6.80 -9.06 -4.84
C SER A 114 -5.45 -9.19 -5.55
N HIS A 115 -5.39 -9.93 -6.66
CA HIS A 115 -4.15 -10.28 -7.36
C HIS A 115 -3.90 -9.48 -8.64
N GLU A 116 -4.89 -8.73 -9.12
CA GLU A 116 -4.81 -7.87 -10.30
C GLU A 116 -5.81 -6.70 -10.17
N ALA A 117 -5.61 -5.64 -10.95
CA ALA A 117 -6.55 -4.55 -11.03
C ALA A 117 -7.90 -5.01 -11.62
N SER A 118 -9.00 -4.63 -10.98
CA SER A 118 -10.36 -4.92 -11.45
C SER A 118 -10.76 -4.06 -12.66
N LEU A 119 -10.18 -2.86 -12.79
CA LEU A 119 -10.36 -1.96 -13.92
C LEU A 119 -9.04 -1.25 -14.25
N ASP A 120 -8.76 -1.05 -15.53
CA ASP A 120 -7.73 -0.15 -16.03
C ASP A 120 -8.40 0.89 -16.94
N HIS A 121 -8.23 2.17 -16.63
CA HIS A 121 -8.85 3.27 -17.35
C HIS A 121 -7.80 4.31 -17.76
N ASN A 122 -7.63 4.50 -19.06
CA ASN A 122 -6.69 5.49 -19.58
C ASN A 122 -7.34 6.88 -19.63
N VAL A 123 -6.76 7.85 -18.90
CA VAL A 123 -7.29 9.21 -18.79
C VAL A 123 -6.58 10.17 -19.74
N SER A 124 -5.26 10.05 -19.84
CA SER A 124 -4.39 10.96 -20.58
C SER A 124 -3.26 10.15 -21.23
N PRO A 125 -2.63 10.60 -22.32
CA PRO A 125 -1.44 9.92 -22.88
C PRO A 125 -0.14 10.25 -22.11
N VAL A 126 -0.23 10.97 -20.99
CA VAL A 126 0.90 11.40 -20.16
C VAL A 126 0.64 11.06 -18.69
N ALA A 127 1.70 11.01 -17.89
CA ALA A 127 1.67 10.65 -16.48
C ALA A 127 0.55 11.33 -15.69
N VAL A 128 -0.20 10.53 -14.93
CA VAL A 128 -1.02 11.03 -13.83
C VAL A 128 -0.07 11.56 -12.76
N THR A 129 -0.28 12.78 -12.27
CA THR A 129 0.57 13.41 -11.25
C THR A 129 -0.13 13.55 -9.91
N SER A 130 -1.46 13.70 -9.90
CA SER A 130 -2.24 13.81 -8.68
C SER A 130 -3.65 13.24 -8.86
N MET A 131 -4.21 12.72 -7.78
CA MET A 131 -5.58 12.22 -7.72
C MET A 131 -6.20 12.65 -6.40
N GLU A 132 -7.45 13.12 -6.44
CA GLU A 132 -8.19 13.47 -5.23
C GLU A 132 -9.69 13.24 -5.43
N PHE A 133 -10.34 12.67 -4.42
CA PHE A 133 -11.76 12.41 -4.46
C PHE A 133 -12.55 13.63 -3.99
N TRP A 134 -13.64 13.92 -4.70
CA TRP A 134 -14.72 14.74 -4.19
C TRP A 134 -15.95 13.88 -4.01
N TYR A 135 -16.50 13.87 -2.80
CA TYR A 135 -17.73 13.18 -2.48
C TYR A 135 -18.50 13.96 -1.43
N ASP A 136 -19.82 13.85 -1.47
CA ASP A 136 -20.72 14.42 -0.49
C ASP A 136 -21.59 13.29 0.04
N ALA A 137 -21.65 13.14 1.36
CA ALA A 137 -22.44 12.11 2.02
C ALA A 137 -23.95 12.19 1.69
N THR A 138 -24.42 13.36 1.25
CA THR A 138 -25.81 13.57 0.83
C THR A 138 -26.03 13.41 -0.67
N SER A 139 -24.95 13.47 -1.47
CA SER A 139 -25.01 13.31 -2.92
C SER A 139 -24.83 11.84 -3.31
N SER A 140 -25.57 11.41 -4.32
CA SER A 140 -25.38 10.08 -4.90
C SER A 140 -24.15 9.98 -5.81
N VAL A 141 -23.43 11.08 -6.04
CA VAL A 141 -22.33 11.22 -6.99
C VAL A 141 -21.00 11.28 -6.24
N GLN A 142 -20.01 10.56 -6.77
CA GLN A 142 -18.61 10.66 -6.36
C GLN A 142 -17.79 11.01 -7.59
N LEU A 143 -16.94 12.02 -7.46
CA LEU A 143 -16.05 12.48 -8.50
C LEU A 143 -14.59 12.20 -8.12
N LEU A 144 -13.77 11.95 -9.13
CA LEU A 144 -12.32 11.84 -9.01
C LEU A 144 -11.69 12.92 -9.89
N ALA A 145 -10.95 13.81 -9.27
CA ALA A 145 -10.11 14.79 -9.94
C ALA A 145 -8.74 14.15 -10.21
N VAL A 146 -8.26 14.24 -11.45
CA VAL A 146 -7.00 13.65 -11.91
C VAL A 146 -6.20 14.75 -12.59
N GLY A 147 -5.07 15.11 -12.01
CA GLY A 147 -4.10 16.02 -12.63
C GLY A 147 -3.11 15.22 -13.47
N ASP A 148 -2.76 15.72 -14.65
CA ASP A 148 -1.75 15.13 -15.51
C ASP A 148 -0.48 15.99 -15.62
N ALA A 149 0.57 15.44 -16.22
CA ALA A 149 1.87 16.11 -16.35
C ALA A 149 1.87 17.32 -17.31
N GLN A 150 0.82 17.50 -18.11
CA GLN A 150 0.64 18.69 -18.96
C GLN A 150 -0.09 19.82 -18.22
N GLY A 151 -0.50 19.60 -16.97
CA GLY A 151 -1.26 20.58 -16.19
C GLY A 151 -2.76 20.58 -16.51
N THR A 152 -3.26 19.53 -17.17
CA THR A 152 -4.69 19.37 -17.41
C THR A 152 -5.35 18.68 -16.22
N LEU A 153 -6.52 19.18 -15.83
CA LEU A 153 -7.37 18.57 -14.81
C LEU A 153 -8.51 17.81 -15.49
N HIS A 154 -8.57 16.51 -15.25
CA HIS A 154 -9.67 15.64 -15.68
C HIS A 154 -10.59 15.36 -14.49
N VAL A 155 -11.90 15.44 -14.68
CA VAL A 155 -12.88 15.12 -13.64
C VAL A 155 -13.73 13.96 -14.11
N LEU A 156 -13.67 12.85 -13.38
CA LEU A 156 -14.33 11.59 -13.71
C LEU A 156 -15.45 11.32 -12.70
N GLU A 157 -16.62 10.88 -13.18
CA GLU A 157 -17.64 10.32 -12.29
C GLU A 157 -17.34 8.85 -12.01
N ILE A 158 -17.29 8.49 -10.73
CA ILE A 158 -17.06 7.10 -10.30
C ILE A 158 -18.33 6.26 -10.50
N PRO A 159 -18.26 5.13 -11.23
CA PRO A 159 -19.39 4.22 -11.41
C PRO A 159 -19.99 3.71 -10.10
N ARG A 160 -21.30 3.44 -10.09
CA ARG A 160 -22.04 3.04 -8.87
C ARG A 160 -21.45 1.81 -8.17
N ASN A 161 -20.95 0.84 -8.93
CA ASN A 161 -20.33 -0.38 -8.39
C ASN A 161 -19.04 -0.10 -7.61
N LEU A 162 -18.30 0.96 -7.95
CA LEU A 162 -17.04 1.32 -7.26
C LEU A 162 -17.24 2.26 -6.07
N ARG A 163 -18.42 2.89 -5.97
CA ARG A 163 -18.75 3.82 -4.86
C ARG A 163 -19.78 3.31 -3.86
N ARG A 164 -20.55 2.27 -4.20
CA ARG A 164 -21.56 1.71 -3.30
C ARG A 164 -21.04 0.46 -2.63
N ALA A 165 -20.77 0.56 -1.33
CA ALA A 165 -20.38 -0.60 -0.54
C ALA A 165 -21.50 -1.64 -0.46
N PHE A 166 -21.13 -2.92 -0.40
CA PHE A 166 -22.08 -3.99 -0.10
C PHE A 166 -22.25 -4.15 1.42
N PRO A 167 -23.33 -4.81 1.90
CA PRO A 167 -23.56 -4.97 3.34
C PRO A 167 -22.38 -5.66 4.03
N ASN A 168 -21.90 -5.08 5.13
CA ASN A 168 -20.79 -5.59 5.94
C ASN A 168 -19.44 -5.69 5.20
N GLU A 169 -19.22 -4.85 4.17
CA GLU A 169 -17.95 -4.82 3.45
C GLU A 169 -16.75 -4.48 4.35
N GLU A 170 -16.92 -3.54 5.29
CA GLU A 170 -15.86 -3.19 6.26
C GLU A 170 -15.39 -4.41 7.06
N GLY A 171 -16.32 -5.21 7.61
CA GLY A 171 -15.98 -6.41 8.36
C GLY A 171 -15.31 -7.49 7.50
N LEU A 172 -15.70 -7.59 6.23
CA LEU A 172 -15.11 -8.54 5.29
C LEU A 172 -13.69 -8.12 4.87
N VAL A 173 -13.44 -6.83 4.65
CA VAL A 173 -12.11 -6.30 4.38
C VAL A 173 -11.20 -6.49 5.60
N LEU A 174 -11.69 -6.22 6.81
CA LEU A 174 -10.93 -6.50 8.04
C LEU A 174 -10.58 -7.98 8.16
N SER A 175 -11.55 -8.87 7.95
CA SER A 175 -11.30 -10.32 8.00
C SER A 175 -10.28 -10.78 6.96
N LEU A 176 -10.30 -10.21 5.76
CA LEU A 176 -9.27 -10.45 4.73
C LEU A 176 -7.90 -10.03 5.25
N LEU A 177 -7.77 -8.81 5.79
CA LEU A 177 -6.50 -8.29 6.26
C LEU A 177 -5.99 -9.02 7.51
N ASP A 178 -6.87 -9.44 8.43
CA ASP A 178 -6.51 -10.31 9.57
C ASP A 178 -5.89 -11.63 9.09
N ARG A 179 -6.50 -12.25 8.08
CA ARG A 179 -5.98 -13.50 7.47
C ARG A 179 -4.63 -13.27 6.80
N GLU A 180 -4.47 -12.16 6.10
CA GLU A 180 -3.22 -11.82 5.44
C GLU A 180 -2.09 -11.53 6.45
N VAL A 181 -2.38 -10.89 7.59
CA VAL A 181 -1.41 -10.73 8.69
C VAL A 181 -0.91 -12.10 9.15
N GLY A 182 -1.82 -13.05 9.44
CA GLY A 182 -1.43 -14.41 9.84
C GLY A 182 -0.63 -15.14 8.77
N ARG A 183 -0.94 -14.92 7.48
CA ARG A 183 -0.17 -15.48 6.36
C ARG A 183 1.26 -14.91 6.31
N VAL A 184 1.42 -13.60 6.50
CA VAL A 184 2.73 -12.93 6.49
C VAL A 184 3.57 -13.41 7.67
N GLU A 185 3.01 -13.51 8.88
CA GLU A 185 3.71 -14.05 10.04
C GLU A 185 4.18 -15.49 9.81
N TYR A 186 3.29 -16.36 9.31
CA TYR A 186 3.65 -17.73 8.95
C TYR A 186 4.78 -17.77 7.91
N MET A 187 4.70 -16.95 6.85
CA MET A 187 5.73 -16.89 5.82
C MET A 187 7.07 -16.42 6.37
N ARG A 188 7.06 -15.43 7.27
CA ARG A 188 8.27 -14.95 7.95
C ARG A 188 8.94 -16.05 8.75
N GLU A 189 8.19 -16.76 9.58
CA GLU A 189 8.70 -17.90 10.34
C GLU A 189 9.30 -18.96 9.41
N ARG A 190 8.59 -19.31 8.33
CA ARG A 190 9.08 -20.28 7.33
C ARG A 190 10.35 -19.82 6.62
N MET A 191 10.50 -18.52 6.33
CA MET A 191 11.70 -17.97 5.72
C MET A 191 12.90 -18.04 6.68
N THR A 192 12.71 -17.79 7.97
CA THR A 192 13.79 -17.95 8.97
C THR A 192 14.28 -19.39 9.07
N VAL A 193 13.37 -20.37 9.02
CA VAL A 193 13.72 -21.81 9.03
C VAL A 193 14.49 -22.17 7.76
N ARG A 194 14.01 -21.75 6.59
CA ARG A 194 14.69 -22.00 5.30
C ARG A 194 16.08 -21.37 5.24
N GLY A 195 16.26 -20.16 5.78
CA GLY A 195 17.57 -19.52 5.87
C GLY A 195 18.57 -20.35 6.69
N LYS A 196 18.13 -20.92 7.81
CA LYS A 196 18.95 -21.84 8.62
C LYS A 196 19.29 -23.11 7.84
N GLU A 197 18.31 -23.74 7.18
CA GLU A 197 18.53 -24.94 6.37
C GLU A 197 19.53 -24.69 5.22
N LEU A 198 19.46 -23.54 4.56
CA LEU A 198 20.41 -23.14 3.52
C LEU A 198 21.81 -22.94 4.09
N SER A 199 21.94 -22.23 5.21
CA SER A 199 23.25 -22.00 5.84
C SER A 199 23.94 -23.31 6.29
N ILE A 200 23.15 -24.30 6.74
CA ILE A 200 23.67 -25.62 7.09
C ILE A 200 24.18 -26.34 5.84
N LYS A 201 23.41 -26.32 4.73
CA LYS A 201 23.82 -26.93 3.47
C LYS A 201 25.08 -26.28 2.89
N GLU A 202 25.19 -24.96 2.94
CA GLU A 202 26.37 -24.23 2.48
C GLU A 202 27.62 -24.62 3.29
N ALA A 203 27.49 -24.72 4.62
CA ALA A 203 28.58 -25.17 5.48
C ALA A 203 29.01 -26.62 5.20
N GLU A 204 28.04 -27.52 4.95
CA GLU A 204 28.34 -28.91 4.55
C GLU A 204 29.06 -28.99 3.20
N ASP A 205 28.66 -28.18 2.23
CA ASP A 205 29.26 -28.16 0.89
C ASP A 205 30.66 -27.52 0.89
N GLU A 206 30.91 -26.51 1.73
CA GLU A 206 32.26 -25.98 1.97
C GLU A 206 33.18 -27.02 2.63
N GLN A 207 32.70 -27.76 3.62
CA GLN A 207 33.46 -28.84 4.25
C GLN A 207 33.81 -29.95 3.25
N LYS A 208 32.87 -30.34 2.37
CA LYS A 208 33.14 -31.32 1.30
C LYS A 208 34.17 -30.81 0.29
N LYS A 209 34.15 -29.51 -0.05
CA LYS A 209 35.16 -28.90 -0.95
C LYS A 209 36.55 -28.84 -0.30
N GLN A 210 36.64 -28.63 1.01
CA GLN A 210 37.92 -28.63 1.73
C GLN A 210 38.48 -30.04 1.96
N ALA A 211 37.62 -31.06 1.94
CA ALA A 211 38.00 -32.46 2.09
C ALA A 211 38.37 -33.17 0.76
N ALA A 212 38.19 -32.49 -0.38
CA ALA A 212 38.49 -32.98 -1.73
C ALA A 212 39.78 -32.33 -2.28
#